data_AF-A0A5N8WQB2-F1
#
_entry.id   AF-A0A5N8WQB2-F1
#
_cell.length_a   1.000
_cell.length_b   1.000
_cell.length_c   1.000
_cell.angle_alpha   90.00
_cell.angle_beta   90.00
_cell.angle_gamma   90.00
#
_symmetry.space_group_name_H-M   'P 1'
#
loop_
_entity.id
_entity.type
_entity.pdbx_description
1 polymer ?
#
loop_
_entity_poly.entity_id
_entity_poly.type
_entity_poly.pdbx_seq_one_letter_code
_entity_poly.pdbx_strand_id
1 'polypeptide(L)'
;MSFTDTVEPTSYLKAPQAKEPEKGPVSDVIGAVSDLLSPSAWAAEALKAAFDFDPFEEVAKWFAGDWEGYAKCADAWANIGELTAGIAKNLDSGNGTLDQTWNGNAADSAFVYFEQLADKIEGLQDDFDQLKQHYDELYAAVWAGADLISGLCKQLLDEAIIAGVAFAAGTLLAETGVGLIAGYAVGALEIIQMIKTWGRITEAYSACEQAVMISVTASGAIVGGLGTALQNFPEVGGAYDHPGV
;
A
#
# COMPACT_ATOMS: atom_id res chain seq x y z
N MET A 1 -26.01 -19.20 -36.57
CA MET A 1 -24.61 -18.79 -36.35
C MET A 1 -24.16 -19.39 -35.02
N SER A 2 -22.86 -19.66 -34.84
CA SER A 2 -22.33 -20.16 -33.57
C SER A 2 -22.10 -19.00 -32.60
N PHE A 3 -22.52 -19.13 -31.34
CA PHE A 3 -22.02 -18.28 -30.26
C PHE A 3 -20.48 -18.31 -30.30
N THR A 4 -19.86 -17.13 -30.28
CA THR A 4 -18.40 -16.97 -30.35
C THR A 4 -18.01 -15.91 -29.34
N ASP A 5 -17.19 -16.28 -28.37
CA ASP A 5 -16.60 -15.33 -27.43
C ASP A 5 -15.76 -14.30 -28.20
N THR A 6 -15.93 -13.02 -27.86
CA THR A 6 -15.19 -11.92 -28.50
C THR A 6 -13.91 -11.57 -27.77
N VAL A 7 -13.80 -12.01 -26.51
CA VAL A 7 -12.65 -11.85 -25.62
C VAL A 7 -12.40 -13.18 -24.92
N GLU A 8 -11.16 -13.42 -24.48
CA GLU A 8 -10.80 -14.56 -23.62
C GLU A 8 -10.57 -14.04 -22.19
N PRO A 9 -11.59 -14.03 -21.30
CA PRO A 9 -11.47 -13.41 -19.98
C PRO A 9 -10.43 -14.11 -19.11
N THR A 10 -10.24 -15.42 -19.29
CA THR A 10 -9.26 -16.19 -18.50
C THR A 10 -7.82 -15.75 -18.79
N SER A 11 -7.58 -15.07 -19.92
CA SER A 11 -6.26 -14.52 -20.24
C SER A 11 -5.81 -13.43 -19.25
N TYR A 12 -6.73 -12.84 -18.49
CA TYR A 12 -6.44 -11.86 -17.44
C TYR A 12 -6.08 -12.50 -16.09
N LEU A 13 -6.30 -13.82 -15.90
CA LEU A 13 -5.92 -14.56 -14.69
C LEU A 13 -4.41 -14.84 -14.65
N LYS A 14 -3.63 -13.77 -14.62
CA LYS A 14 -2.17 -13.80 -14.55
C LYS A 14 -1.73 -13.77 -13.09
N ALA A 15 -0.57 -14.36 -12.82
CA ALA A 15 0.05 -14.21 -11.51
C ALA A 15 0.34 -12.71 -11.27
N PRO A 16 -0.14 -12.12 -10.16
CA PRO A 16 0.05 -10.71 -9.90
C PRO A 16 1.54 -10.36 -9.87
N GLN A 17 1.90 -9.32 -10.60
CA GLN A 17 3.27 -8.83 -10.64
C GLN A 17 3.38 -7.61 -9.75
N ALA A 18 4.35 -7.61 -8.85
CA ALA A 18 4.85 -6.33 -8.37
C ALA A 18 5.55 -5.68 -9.57
N LYS A 19 5.35 -4.38 -9.81
CA LYS A 19 6.26 -3.62 -10.66
C LYS A 19 7.67 -3.88 -10.10
N GLU A 20 8.60 -4.38 -10.93
CA GLU A 20 9.90 -4.88 -10.48
C GLU A 20 10.52 -3.91 -9.46
N PRO A 21 10.92 -4.38 -8.26
CA PRO A 21 11.55 -3.51 -7.30
C PRO A 21 13.00 -3.30 -7.75
N GLU A 22 13.30 -2.14 -8.34
CA GLU A 22 14.52 -1.45 -7.92
C GLU A 22 14.33 -1.20 -6.42
N LYS A 23 14.81 -2.12 -5.57
CA LYS A 23 14.80 -2.07 -4.09
C LYS A 23 13.60 -1.34 -3.48
N GLY A 24 12.63 -2.09 -2.95
CA GLY A 24 11.47 -1.50 -2.29
C GLY A 24 11.87 -0.55 -1.15
N PRO A 25 11.05 0.48 -0.86
CA PRO A 25 11.36 1.55 0.10
C PRO A 25 11.67 1.03 1.51
N VAL A 26 11.09 -0.10 1.88
CA VAL A 26 11.35 -0.82 3.13
C VAL A 26 12.73 -1.46 3.17
N SER A 27 13.18 -2.04 2.05
CA SER A 27 14.55 -2.55 1.94
C SER A 27 15.58 -1.42 1.99
N ASP A 28 15.21 -0.23 1.54
CA ASP A 28 16.06 0.96 1.63
C ASP A 28 16.11 1.54 3.05
N VAL A 29 14.99 1.54 3.79
CA VAL A 29 15.00 1.92 5.21
C VAL A 29 15.79 0.90 6.03
N ILE A 30 15.53 -0.40 5.85
CA ILE A 30 16.24 -1.46 6.58
C ILE A 30 17.73 -1.45 6.21
N GLY A 31 18.06 -1.26 4.93
CA GLY A 31 19.44 -1.14 4.46
C GLY A 31 20.14 0.08 5.04
N ALA A 32 19.50 1.25 4.96
CA ALA A 32 20.01 2.47 5.56
C ALA A 32 20.21 2.29 7.06
N VAL A 33 19.22 1.80 7.79
CA VAL A 33 19.32 1.54 9.23
C VAL A 33 20.44 0.54 9.54
N SER A 34 20.54 -0.57 8.79
CA SER A 34 21.60 -1.56 8.96
C SER A 34 23.00 -0.96 8.78
N ASP A 35 23.18 -0.06 7.81
CA ASP A 35 24.46 0.66 7.60
C ASP A 35 24.76 1.61 8.78
N LEU A 36 23.71 2.16 9.41
CA LEU A 36 23.82 3.07 10.55
C LEU A 36 24.01 2.36 11.89
N LEU A 37 23.82 1.02 11.97
CA LEU A 37 24.03 0.21 13.19
C LEU A 37 25.51 0.05 13.58
N SER A 38 26.45 0.57 12.78
CA SER A 38 27.85 0.72 13.18
C SER A 38 28.24 2.18 13.46
N PRO A 39 27.57 2.93 14.38
CA PRO A 39 28.04 4.27 14.73
C PRO A 39 29.43 4.24 15.35
N SER A 40 30.16 5.34 15.20
CA SER A 40 31.36 5.56 16.00
C SER A 40 31.01 5.53 17.51
N ALA A 41 31.99 5.18 18.35
CA ALA A 41 31.79 5.09 19.81
C ALA A 41 31.22 6.38 20.42
N TRP A 42 31.60 7.54 19.88
CA TRP A 42 31.10 8.85 20.31
C TRP A 42 29.61 9.05 19.99
N ALA A 43 29.17 8.62 18.80
CA ALA A 43 27.76 8.69 18.42
C ALA A 43 26.90 7.77 19.30
N ALA A 44 27.40 6.57 19.61
CA ALA A 44 26.72 5.64 20.51
C ALA A 44 26.56 6.23 21.94
N GLU A 45 27.54 6.99 22.42
CA GLU A 45 27.44 7.68 23.72
C GLU A 45 26.40 8.81 23.69
N ALA A 46 26.37 9.61 22.62
CA ALA A 46 25.36 10.65 22.44
C ALA A 46 23.94 10.09 22.31
N LEU A 47 23.76 9.00 21.56
CA LEU A 47 22.47 8.31 21.43
C LEU A 47 21.96 7.82 22.79
N LYS A 48 22.84 7.23 23.61
CA LYS A 48 22.50 6.83 24.99
C LYS A 48 22.20 8.02 25.91
N ALA A 49 22.80 9.18 25.65
CA ALA A 49 22.51 10.39 26.40
C ALA A 49 21.17 11.02 26.00
N ALA A 50 20.75 10.86 24.74
CA ALA A 50 19.49 11.38 24.22
C ALA A 50 18.30 10.43 24.46
N PHE A 51 18.50 9.13 24.35
CA PHE A 51 17.45 8.12 24.31
C PHE A 51 17.78 6.93 25.24
N ASP A 52 16.75 6.41 25.90
CA ASP A 52 16.83 5.18 26.70
C ASP A 52 16.65 3.90 25.84
N PHE A 53 16.56 4.04 24.52
CA PHE A 53 16.36 2.97 23.55
C PHE A 53 17.22 3.20 22.29
N ASP A 54 17.33 2.19 21.43
CA ASP A 54 17.99 2.33 20.13
C ASP A 54 16.98 2.84 19.08
N PRO A 55 17.08 4.10 18.62
CA PRO A 55 16.13 4.66 17.66
C PRO A 55 16.19 3.98 16.29
N PHE A 56 17.35 3.44 15.89
CA PHE A 56 17.48 2.76 14.61
C PHE A 56 16.84 1.37 14.67
N GLU A 57 17.06 0.63 15.76
CA GLU A 57 16.37 -0.64 15.98
C GLU A 57 14.84 -0.46 15.98
N GLU A 58 14.34 0.63 16.57
CA GLU A 58 12.91 0.92 16.59
C GLU A 58 12.35 1.22 15.20
N VAL A 59 13.03 2.05 14.40
CA VAL A 59 12.64 2.29 12.99
C VAL A 59 12.66 1.00 12.18
N ALA A 60 13.64 0.12 12.39
CA ALA A 60 13.71 -1.16 11.67
C ALA A 60 12.47 -2.04 11.93
N LYS A 61 11.92 -2.01 13.16
CA LYS A 61 10.72 -2.77 13.52
C LYS A 61 9.47 -2.28 12.78
N TRP A 62 9.34 -0.97 12.58
CA TRP A 62 8.18 -0.37 11.89
C TRP A 62 8.03 -0.85 10.45
N PHE A 63 9.14 -1.18 9.79
CA PHE A 63 9.15 -1.60 8.38
C PHE A 63 9.29 -3.11 8.19
N ALA A 64 9.26 -3.92 9.26
CA ALA A 64 9.30 -5.37 9.18
C ALA A 64 7.96 -5.94 8.66
N GLY A 65 7.72 -5.87 7.35
CA GLY A 65 6.49 -6.35 6.70
C GLY A 65 6.64 -6.64 5.21
N ASP A 66 5.64 -7.32 4.62
CA ASP A 66 5.59 -7.62 3.18
C ASP A 66 4.85 -6.51 2.42
N TRP A 67 5.61 -5.50 2.00
CA TRP A 67 5.08 -4.36 1.24
C TRP A 67 5.00 -4.63 -0.27
N GLU A 68 5.75 -5.63 -0.76
CA GLU A 68 5.61 -6.13 -2.12
C GLU A 68 4.25 -6.82 -2.31
N GLY A 69 3.77 -7.52 -1.27
CA GLY A 69 2.43 -8.08 -1.20
C GLY A 69 1.33 -7.06 -1.49
N TYR A 70 1.42 -5.84 -0.95
CA TYR A 70 0.44 -4.78 -1.24
C TYR A 70 0.44 -4.35 -2.70
N ALA A 71 1.60 -4.19 -3.33
CA ALA A 71 1.69 -3.87 -4.76
C ALA A 71 1.10 -5.01 -5.62
N LYS A 72 1.36 -6.27 -5.25
CA LYS A 72 0.77 -7.44 -5.90
C LYS A 72 -0.75 -7.49 -5.73
N CYS A 73 -1.29 -7.07 -4.59
CA CYS A 73 -2.73 -6.97 -4.39
C CYS A 73 -3.39 -5.97 -5.35
N ALA A 74 -2.76 -4.81 -5.60
CA ALA A 74 -3.28 -3.85 -6.58
C ALA A 74 -3.40 -4.48 -7.98
N ASP A 75 -2.35 -5.17 -8.44
CA ASP A 75 -2.36 -5.86 -9.74
C ASP A 75 -3.38 -7.00 -9.79
N ALA A 76 -3.57 -7.73 -8.67
CA ALA A 76 -4.60 -8.75 -8.56
C ALA A 76 -6.01 -8.17 -8.75
N TRP A 77 -6.32 -7.02 -8.13
CA TRP A 77 -7.62 -6.35 -8.31
C TRP A 77 -7.83 -5.91 -9.76
N ALA A 78 -6.81 -5.32 -10.39
CA ALA A 78 -6.86 -4.95 -11.81
C ALA A 78 -7.21 -6.15 -12.71
N ASN A 79 -6.51 -7.28 -12.51
CA ASN A 79 -6.71 -8.50 -13.28
C ASN A 79 -8.13 -9.07 -13.10
N ILE A 80 -8.72 -8.94 -11.91
CA ILE A 80 -10.11 -9.38 -11.65
C ILE A 80 -11.11 -8.42 -12.31
N GLY A 81 -10.87 -7.10 -12.31
CA GLY A 81 -11.71 -6.13 -13.01
C GLY A 81 -11.77 -6.39 -14.52
N GLU A 82 -10.61 -6.66 -15.15
CA GLU A 82 -10.53 -7.01 -16.57
C GLU A 82 -11.21 -8.35 -16.88
N LEU A 83 -11.10 -9.33 -15.97
CA LEU A 83 -11.84 -10.59 -16.07
C LEU A 83 -13.34 -10.35 -16.10
N THR A 84 -13.89 -9.57 -15.15
CA THR A 84 -15.34 -9.32 -15.08
C THR A 84 -15.83 -8.56 -16.31
N ALA A 85 -15.10 -7.53 -16.75
CA ALA A 85 -15.39 -6.80 -17.97
C ALA A 85 -15.41 -7.71 -19.21
N GLY A 86 -14.45 -8.62 -19.31
CA GLY A 86 -14.39 -9.62 -20.39
C GLY A 86 -15.59 -10.57 -20.39
N ILE A 87 -16.04 -11.01 -19.21
CA ILE A 87 -17.23 -11.87 -19.07
C ILE A 87 -18.49 -11.12 -19.52
N ALA A 88 -18.70 -9.90 -19.03
CA ALA A 88 -19.86 -9.07 -19.40
C ALA A 88 -19.93 -8.87 -20.92
N LYS A 89 -18.81 -8.51 -21.55
CA LYS A 89 -18.73 -8.32 -22.99
C LYS A 89 -19.06 -9.57 -23.81
N ASN A 90 -18.67 -10.76 -23.34
CA ASN A 90 -19.05 -12.02 -24.00
C ASN A 90 -20.54 -12.34 -23.82
N LEU A 91 -21.13 -12.03 -22.65
CA LEU A 91 -22.57 -12.15 -22.44
C LEU A 91 -23.35 -11.24 -23.40
N ASP A 92 -22.99 -9.96 -23.51
CA ASP A 92 -23.66 -9.01 -24.41
C ASP A 92 -23.57 -9.42 -25.87
N SER A 93 -22.38 -9.83 -26.32
CA SER A 93 -22.18 -10.32 -27.69
C SER A 93 -23.03 -11.57 -27.97
N GLY A 94 -23.12 -12.46 -26.99
CA GLY A 94 -23.99 -13.63 -27.05
C GLY A 94 -25.45 -13.29 -27.17
N ASN A 95 -25.90 -12.38 -26.30
CA ASN A 95 -27.28 -11.94 -26.22
C ASN A 95 -27.71 -11.30 -27.54
N GLY A 96 -26.90 -10.40 -28.09
CA GLY A 96 -27.13 -9.77 -29.40
C GLY A 96 -27.07 -10.75 -30.58
N THR A 97 -26.36 -11.87 -30.46
CA THR A 97 -26.36 -12.93 -31.50
C THR A 97 -27.63 -13.77 -31.43
N LEU A 98 -28.11 -14.09 -30.23
CA LEU A 98 -29.32 -14.90 -30.03
C LEU A 98 -30.58 -14.14 -30.45
N ASP A 99 -30.66 -12.85 -30.14
CA ASP A 99 -31.78 -11.95 -30.49
C ASP A 99 -32.11 -11.96 -32.00
N GLN A 100 -31.10 -12.13 -32.85
CA GLN A 100 -31.27 -12.19 -34.31
C GLN A 100 -32.02 -13.43 -34.80
N THR A 101 -32.10 -14.50 -34.00
CA THR A 101 -32.57 -15.81 -34.46
C THR A 101 -33.60 -16.48 -33.54
N TRP A 102 -33.66 -16.10 -32.27
CA TRP A 102 -34.59 -16.65 -31.28
C TRP A 102 -35.58 -15.56 -30.85
N ASN A 103 -36.88 -15.83 -31.01
CA ASN A 103 -37.95 -14.87 -30.77
C ASN A 103 -39.05 -15.47 -29.89
N GLY A 104 -39.84 -14.60 -29.25
CA GLY A 104 -41.00 -14.94 -28.42
C GLY A 104 -40.72 -14.72 -26.93
N ASN A 105 -41.76 -14.87 -26.09
CA ASN A 105 -41.70 -14.50 -24.66
C ASN A 105 -40.50 -15.09 -23.89
N ALA A 106 -40.08 -16.31 -24.23
CA ALA A 106 -38.92 -16.94 -23.61
C ALA A 106 -37.59 -16.29 -24.04
N ALA A 107 -37.48 -15.88 -25.31
CA ALA A 107 -36.33 -15.15 -25.82
C ALA A 107 -36.24 -13.75 -25.18
N ASP A 108 -37.36 -13.01 -25.11
CA ASP A 108 -37.41 -11.68 -24.48
C ASP A 108 -37.01 -11.74 -23.00
N SER A 109 -37.52 -12.75 -22.27
CA SER A 109 -37.18 -12.94 -20.86
C SER A 109 -35.71 -13.29 -20.65
N ALA A 110 -35.14 -14.12 -21.52
CA ALA A 110 -33.72 -14.47 -21.49
C ALA A 110 -32.85 -13.25 -21.83
N PHE A 111 -33.26 -12.44 -22.81
CA PHE A 111 -32.54 -11.24 -23.21
C PHE A 111 -32.40 -10.27 -22.04
N VAL A 112 -33.52 -9.94 -21.38
CA VAL A 112 -33.53 -9.04 -20.22
C VAL A 112 -32.70 -9.60 -19.06
N TYR A 113 -32.75 -10.91 -18.82
CA TYR A 113 -31.95 -11.54 -17.78
C TYR A 113 -30.44 -11.40 -18.03
N PHE A 114 -29.99 -11.75 -19.23
CA PHE A 114 -28.55 -11.73 -19.56
C PHE A 114 -28.00 -10.31 -19.69
N GLU A 115 -28.80 -9.36 -20.18
CA GLU A 115 -28.45 -7.93 -20.18
C GLU A 115 -28.24 -7.42 -18.75
N GLN A 116 -29.20 -7.66 -17.84
CA GLN A 116 -29.05 -7.26 -16.44
C GLN A 116 -27.88 -7.96 -15.72
N LEU A 117 -27.58 -9.20 -16.10
CA LEU A 117 -26.44 -9.94 -15.57
C LEU A 117 -25.12 -9.34 -16.08
N ALA A 118 -25.03 -9.02 -17.38
CA ALA A 118 -23.86 -8.38 -17.98
C ALA A 118 -23.60 -7.01 -17.34
N ASP A 119 -24.62 -6.16 -17.23
CA ASP A 119 -24.53 -4.83 -16.58
C ASP A 119 -23.98 -4.93 -15.15
N LYS A 120 -24.47 -5.91 -14.37
CA LYS A 120 -24.00 -6.10 -12.99
C LYS A 120 -22.57 -6.61 -12.91
N ILE A 121 -22.16 -7.48 -13.83
CA ILE A 121 -20.79 -8.00 -13.89
C ILE A 121 -19.84 -6.89 -14.35
N GLU A 122 -20.22 -6.09 -15.34
CA GLU A 122 -19.43 -4.94 -15.79
C GLU A 122 -19.24 -3.93 -14.66
N GLY A 123 -20.30 -3.63 -13.90
CA GLY A 123 -20.23 -2.73 -12.74
C GLY A 123 -19.25 -3.18 -11.64
N LEU A 124 -18.86 -4.46 -11.58
CA LEU A 124 -17.83 -4.91 -10.64
C LEU A 124 -16.44 -4.41 -11.02
N GLN A 125 -16.18 -4.09 -12.30
CA GLN A 125 -14.89 -3.58 -12.75
C GLN A 125 -14.52 -2.29 -12.02
N ASP A 126 -15.47 -1.35 -11.92
CA ASP A 126 -15.26 -0.07 -11.26
C ASP A 126 -14.90 -0.24 -9.76
N ASP A 127 -15.51 -1.22 -9.09
CA ASP A 127 -15.19 -1.53 -7.70
C ASP A 127 -13.76 -2.10 -7.56
N PHE A 128 -13.35 -2.99 -8.47
CA PHE A 128 -12.00 -3.54 -8.48
C PHE A 128 -10.93 -2.50 -8.87
N ASP A 129 -11.25 -1.58 -9.77
CA ASP A 129 -10.36 -0.48 -10.15
C ASP A 129 -10.17 0.52 -9.01
N GLN A 130 -11.23 0.79 -8.23
CA GLN A 130 -11.11 1.58 -7.01
C GLN A 130 -10.26 0.89 -5.94
N LEU A 131 -10.42 -0.44 -5.75
CA LEU A 131 -9.55 -1.21 -4.85
C LEU A 131 -8.09 -1.14 -5.29
N LYS A 132 -7.81 -1.32 -6.58
CA LYS A 132 -6.47 -1.14 -7.14
C LYS A 132 -5.92 0.25 -6.83
N GLN A 133 -6.69 1.31 -7.07
CA GLN A 133 -6.27 2.69 -6.82
C GLN A 133 -5.85 2.91 -5.37
N HIS A 134 -6.63 2.44 -4.39
CA HIS A 134 -6.29 2.61 -2.98
C HIS A 134 -5.00 1.89 -2.59
N TYR A 135 -4.75 0.69 -3.13
CA TYR A 135 -3.50 -0.01 -2.88
C TYR A 135 -2.29 0.67 -3.55
N ASP A 136 -2.46 1.24 -4.76
CA ASP A 136 -1.42 2.03 -5.43
C ASP A 136 -1.10 3.33 -4.65
N GLU A 137 -2.13 4.03 -4.16
CA GLU A 137 -1.98 5.24 -3.34
C GLU A 137 -1.29 4.95 -2.01
N LEU A 138 -1.68 3.85 -1.35
CA LEU A 138 -1.01 3.37 -0.14
C LEU A 138 0.47 3.09 -0.40
N TYR A 139 0.77 2.36 -1.47
CA TYR A 139 2.14 2.05 -1.85
C TYR A 139 2.97 3.31 -2.06
N ALA A 140 2.43 4.31 -2.77
CA ALA A 140 3.10 5.60 -2.99
C ALA A 140 3.33 6.37 -1.67
N ALA A 141 2.35 6.37 -0.76
CA ALA A 141 2.47 7.04 0.53
C ALA A 141 3.54 6.41 1.42
N VAL A 142 3.57 5.07 1.50
CA VAL A 142 4.58 4.32 2.25
C VAL A 142 5.96 4.53 1.64
N TRP A 143 6.07 4.57 0.31
CA TRP A 143 7.32 4.84 -0.38
C TRP A 143 7.89 6.20 0.00
N ALA A 144 7.08 7.25 -0.09
CA ALA A 144 7.50 8.60 0.24
C ALA A 144 7.85 8.76 1.73
N GLY A 145 7.08 8.13 2.61
CA GLY A 145 7.33 8.17 4.06
C GLY A 145 8.61 7.44 4.45
N ALA A 146 8.87 6.28 3.86
CA ALA A 146 10.09 5.50 4.08
C ALA A 146 11.35 6.27 3.61
N ASP A 147 11.32 6.90 2.44
CA ASP A 147 12.44 7.74 1.96
C ASP A 147 12.72 8.90 2.92
N LEU A 148 11.66 9.61 3.36
CA LEU A 148 11.79 10.67 4.36
C LEU A 148 12.39 10.16 5.68
N ILE A 149 11.90 9.03 6.20
CA ILE A 149 12.40 8.44 7.44
C ILE A 149 13.88 8.03 7.29
N SER A 150 14.26 7.41 6.17
CA SER A 150 15.67 7.07 5.89
C SER A 150 16.57 8.31 5.90
N GLY A 151 16.13 9.41 5.27
CA GLY A 151 16.83 10.69 5.31
C GLY A 151 16.96 11.26 6.73
N LEU A 152 15.90 11.19 7.52
CA LEU A 152 15.91 11.66 8.91
C LEU A 152 16.77 10.78 9.83
N CYS A 153 16.84 9.46 9.60
CA CYS A 153 17.75 8.57 10.32
C CYS A 153 19.22 8.94 10.07
N LYS A 154 19.58 9.28 8.83
CA LYS A 154 20.93 9.78 8.50
C LYS A 154 21.21 11.10 9.21
N GLN A 155 20.25 12.04 9.20
CA GLN A 155 20.36 13.30 9.95
C GLN A 155 20.56 13.04 11.45
N LEU A 156 19.80 12.12 12.05
CA LEU A 156 19.92 11.77 13.46
C LEU A 156 21.30 11.20 13.81
N LEU A 157 21.88 10.38 12.93
CA LEU A 157 23.24 9.87 13.12
C LEU A 157 24.27 11.00 13.07
N ASP A 158 24.16 11.92 12.13
CA ASP A 158 25.09 13.06 12.01
C ASP A 158 25.05 13.92 13.28
N GLU A 159 23.85 14.25 13.78
CA GLU A 159 23.65 14.97 15.04
C GLU A 159 24.29 14.21 16.23
N ALA A 160 24.12 12.89 16.30
CA ALA A 160 24.74 12.06 17.33
C ALA A 160 26.28 12.08 17.26
N ILE A 161 26.86 12.06 16.06
CA ILE A 161 28.31 12.14 15.88
C ILE A 161 28.82 13.50 16.39
N ILE A 162 28.17 14.61 16.03
CA ILE A 162 28.56 15.95 16.47
C ILE A 162 28.45 16.06 17.99
N ALA A 163 27.34 15.62 18.58
CA ALA A 163 27.14 15.59 20.02
C ALA A 163 28.23 14.81 20.74
N GLY A 164 28.52 13.60 20.25
CA GLY A 164 29.54 12.72 20.83
C GLY A 164 30.94 13.32 20.79
N VAL A 165 31.33 13.90 19.64
CA VAL A 165 32.61 14.60 19.49
C VAL A 165 32.69 15.81 20.42
N ALA A 166 31.60 16.57 20.56
CA ALA A 166 31.54 17.74 21.43
C ALA A 166 31.68 17.37 22.91
N PHE A 167 31.03 16.29 23.37
CA PHE A 167 31.20 15.76 24.72
C PHE A 167 32.62 15.24 24.98
N ALA A 168 33.20 14.52 24.01
CA ALA A 168 34.58 14.04 24.11
C ALA A 168 35.58 15.22 24.20
N ALA A 169 35.42 16.24 23.35
CA ALA A 169 36.23 17.46 23.39
C ALA A 169 36.05 18.23 24.70
N GLY A 170 34.81 18.33 25.20
CA GLY A 170 34.51 18.97 26.49
C GLY A 170 35.19 18.28 27.67
N THR A 171 35.26 16.95 27.64
CA THR A 171 35.97 16.13 28.64
C THR A 171 37.48 16.33 28.55
N LEU A 172 38.06 16.26 27.34
CA LEU A 172 39.50 16.40 27.14
C LEU A 172 40.04 17.79 27.49
N LEU A 173 39.25 18.83 27.22
CA LEU A 173 39.64 20.22 27.46
C LEU A 173 39.13 20.74 28.81
N ALA A 174 38.59 19.85 29.67
CA ALA A 174 38.05 20.20 30.98
C ALA A 174 39.08 20.94 31.86
N GLU A 175 40.35 20.54 31.79
CA GLU A 175 41.46 21.13 32.55
C GLU A 175 41.76 22.60 32.15
N THR A 176 41.34 23.03 30.96
CA THR A 176 41.55 24.39 30.46
C THR A 176 40.46 25.38 30.90
N GLY A 177 39.40 24.91 31.58
CA GLY A 177 38.24 25.71 32.03
C GLY A 177 37.30 26.17 30.91
N VAL A 178 37.82 26.58 29.76
CA VAL A 178 37.04 27.01 28.57
C VAL A 178 36.45 25.82 27.82
N GLY A 179 37.19 24.71 27.75
CA GLY A 179 36.75 23.49 27.06
C GLY A 179 35.51 22.84 27.66
N LEU A 180 35.38 22.90 28.99
CA LEU A 180 34.26 22.32 29.73
C LEU A 180 32.94 23.03 29.39
N ILE A 181 32.95 24.36 29.24
CA ILE A 181 31.73 25.13 28.99
C ILE A 181 31.32 25.01 27.51
N ALA A 182 32.27 25.13 26.58
CA ALA A 182 31.96 25.13 25.16
C ALA A 182 31.56 23.73 24.63
N GLY A 183 32.31 22.67 24.98
CA GLY A 183 32.07 21.32 24.46
C GLY A 183 30.75 20.72 24.93
N TYR A 184 30.45 20.80 26.24
CA TYR A 184 29.19 20.29 26.78
C TYR A 184 27.98 21.12 26.33
N ALA A 185 28.11 22.44 26.15
CA ALA A 185 27.01 23.27 25.64
C ALA A 185 26.66 22.91 24.19
N VAL A 186 27.65 22.73 23.32
CA VAL A 186 27.42 22.26 21.94
C VAL A 186 26.79 20.87 21.94
N GLY A 187 27.34 19.94 22.73
CA GLY A 187 26.78 18.59 22.85
C GLY A 187 25.31 18.60 23.30
N ALA A 188 24.97 19.39 24.32
CA ALA A 188 23.58 19.52 24.79
C ALA A 188 22.63 20.13 23.73
N LEU A 189 23.09 21.08 22.92
CA LEU A 189 22.29 21.64 21.82
C LEU A 189 22.02 20.60 20.73
N GLU A 190 23.00 19.77 20.41
CA GLU A 190 22.82 18.66 19.47
C GLU A 190 21.87 17.60 20.01
N ILE A 191 21.89 17.28 21.31
CA ILE A 191 20.88 16.39 21.92
C ILE A 191 19.45 16.94 21.73
N ILE A 192 19.25 18.26 21.84
CA ILE A 192 17.95 18.88 21.57
C ILE A 192 17.56 18.71 20.08
N GLN A 193 18.52 18.80 19.16
CA GLN A 193 18.28 18.55 17.73
C GLN A 193 17.91 17.09 17.49
N MET A 194 18.62 16.15 18.10
CA MET A 194 18.32 14.71 18.03
C MET A 194 16.89 14.40 18.46
N ILE A 195 16.42 14.98 19.58
CA ILE A 195 15.04 14.80 20.05
C ILE A 195 14.02 15.36 19.04
N LYS A 196 14.31 16.51 18.41
CA LYS A 196 13.44 17.09 17.37
C LYS A 196 13.43 16.25 16.11
N THR A 197 14.59 15.75 15.68
CA THR A 197 14.72 14.87 14.52
C THR A 197 13.98 13.56 14.75
N TRP A 198 14.07 13.00 15.96
CA TRP A 198 13.24 11.86 16.36
C TRP A 198 11.74 12.17 16.30
N GLY A 199 11.31 13.35 16.77
CA GLY A 199 9.93 13.80 16.62
C GLY A 199 9.45 13.79 15.16
N ARG A 200 10.28 14.31 14.24
CA ARG A 200 9.99 14.30 12.80
C ARG A 200 9.91 12.89 12.21
N ILE A 201 10.77 11.97 12.68
CA ILE A 201 10.72 10.55 12.31
C ILE A 201 9.37 9.95 12.72
N THR A 202 8.94 10.20 13.96
CA THR A 202 7.66 9.68 14.46
C THR A 202 6.46 10.30 13.74
N GLU A 203 6.51 11.60 13.40
CA GLU A 203 5.46 12.26 12.61
C GLU A 203 5.33 11.67 11.21
N ALA A 204 6.45 11.43 10.53
CA ALA A 204 6.47 10.77 9.23
C ALA A 204 5.91 9.34 9.29
N TYR A 205 6.26 8.59 10.34
CA TYR A 205 5.73 7.24 10.56
C TYR A 205 4.22 7.26 10.83
N SER A 206 3.73 8.15 11.70
CA SER A 206 2.30 8.30 11.96
C SER A 206 1.50 8.73 10.72
N ALA A 207 2.09 9.48 9.79
CA ALA A 207 1.47 9.78 8.50
C ALA A 207 1.34 8.51 7.62
N CYS A 208 2.34 7.62 7.64
CA CYS A 208 2.26 6.33 6.96
C CYS A 208 1.14 5.45 7.56
N GLU A 209 1.06 5.37 8.89
CA GLU A 209 0.01 4.62 9.57
C GLU A 209 -1.39 5.15 9.23
N GLN A 210 -1.55 6.47 9.14
CA GLN A 210 -2.81 7.08 8.69
C GLN A 210 -3.16 6.70 7.26
N ALA A 211 -2.19 6.68 6.33
CA ALA A 211 -2.42 6.23 4.96
C ALA A 211 -2.87 4.77 4.91
N VAL A 212 -2.24 3.89 5.70
CA VAL A 212 -2.66 2.48 5.86
C VAL A 212 -4.12 2.41 6.32
N MET A 213 -4.47 3.14 7.38
CA MET A 213 -5.82 3.11 7.96
C MET A 213 -6.89 3.63 6.98
N ILE A 214 -6.58 4.69 6.23
CA ILE A 214 -7.47 5.22 5.18
C ILE A 214 -7.69 4.15 4.10
N SER A 215 -6.61 3.55 3.59
CA SER A 215 -6.69 2.52 2.55
C SER A 215 -7.48 1.29 3.01
N VAL A 216 -7.25 0.81 4.24
CA VAL A 216 -8.00 -0.33 4.82
C VAL A 216 -9.47 0.00 4.95
N THR A 217 -9.81 1.19 5.44
CA THR A 217 -11.21 1.61 5.63
C THR A 217 -11.93 1.75 4.29
N ALA A 218 -11.32 2.42 3.30
CA ALA A 218 -11.90 2.60 1.98
C ALA A 218 -12.06 1.25 1.25
N SER A 219 -11.03 0.41 1.27
CA SER A 219 -11.10 -0.93 0.69
C SER A 219 -12.17 -1.80 1.35
N GLY A 220 -12.30 -1.72 2.68
CA GLY A 220 -13.34 -2.44 3.42
C GLY A 220 -14.76 -2.02 3.04
N ALA A 221 -14.98 -0.73 2.77
CA ALA A 221 -16.26 -0.22 2.30
C ALA A 221 -16.61 -0.77 0.90
N ILE A 222 -15.64 -0.79 -0.02
CA ILE A 222 -15.82 -1.34 -1.38
C ILE A 222 -16.12 -2.84 -1.30
N VAL A 223 -15.35 -3.61 -0.52
CA VAL A 223 -15.59 -5.05 -0.33
C VAL A 223 -16.98 -5.32 0.26
N GLY A 224 -17.46 -4.49 1.19
CA GLY A 224 -18.82 -4.58 1.70
C GLY A 224 -19.88 -4.27 0.63
N GLY A 225 -19.61 -3.30 -0.24
CA GLY A 225 -20.42 -2.98 -1.42
C GLY A 225 -20.50 -4.16 -2.40
N LEU A 226 -19.35 -4.73 -2.77
CA LEU A 226 -19.24 -5.93 -3.61
C LEU A 226 -20.04 -7.10 -3.03
N GLY A 227 -19.94 -7.36 -1.73
CA GLY A 227 -20.72 -8.40 -1.07
C GLY A 227 -22.23 -8.21 -1.22
N THR A 228 -22.69 -6.95 -1.19
CA THR A 228 -24.09 -6.59 -1.43
C THR A 228 -24.46 -6.71 -2.91
N ALA A 229 -23.59 -6.28 -3.81
CA ALA A 229 -23.82 -6.35 -5.25
C ALA A 229 -23.99 -7.81 -5.71
N LEU A 230 -23.10 -8.70 -5.26
CA LEU A 230 -23.13 -10.14 -5.58
C LEU A 230 -24.40 -10.84 -5.06
N GLN A 231 -24.96 -10.43 -3.92
CA GLN A 231 -26.22 -10.96 -3.42
C GLN A 231 -27.44 -10.51 -4.26
N ASN A 232 -27.31 -9.41 -5.00
CA ASN A 232 -28.38 -8.83 -5.80
C ASN A 232 -28.24 -9.17 -7.30
N PHE A 233 -27.53 -10.25 -7.66
CA PHE A 233 -27.51 -10.74 -9.04
C PHE A 233 -28.91 -11.21 -9.46
N PRO A 234 -29.29 -11.05 -10.74
CA PRO A 234 -30.59 -11.48 -11.20
C PRO A 234 -30.73 -12.99 -10.96
N GLU A 235 -31.83 -13.37 -10.32
CA GLU A 235 -32.22 -14.76 -10.21
C GLU A 235 -32.82 -15.21 -11.54
N VAL A 236 -32.51 -16.43 -11.97
CA VAL A 236 -33.21 -17.03 -13.11
C VAL A 236 -34.66 -17.19 -12.65
N GLY A 237 -35.58 -16.44 -13.27
CA GLY A 237 -37.01 -16.57 -12.99
C GLY A 237 -37.41 -18.05 -13.06
N GLY A 238 -38.31 -18.47 -12.16
CA GLY A 238 -38.72 -19.87 -12.03
C GLY A 238 -39.05 -20.53 -13.38
N ALA A 239 -38.93 -21.87 -13.42
CA ALA A 239 -39.07 -22.65 -14.66
C ALA A 239 -40.27 -22.19 -15.51
N TYR A 240 -40.05 -22.08 -16.82
CA TYR A 240 -41.07 -21.70 -17.80
C TYR A 240 -42.39 -22.47 -17.54
N ASP A 241 -43.42 -21.73 -17.13
CA ASP A 241 -44.76 -22.28 -16.95
C ASP A 241 -45.43 -22.37 -18.31
N HIS A 242 -45.47 -23.59 -18.85
CA HIS A 242 -45.99 -23.78 -20.19
C HIS A 242 -47.53 -23.67 -20.17
N PRO A 243 -48.17 -22.89 -21.06
CA PRO A 243 -49.62 -22.67 -21.03
C PRO A 243 -50.48 -23.91 -21.34
N GLY A 244 -49.87 -25.10 -21.43
CA GLY A 244 -50.52 -26.40 -21.62
C GLY A 244 -50.49 -27.38 -20.43
N VAL A 245 -50.07 -26.97 -19.21
CA VAL A 245 -50.24 -27.76 -17.95
C VAL A 245 -51.11 -26.98 -16.98
#